data_AF-A0A226MJY0-F1
#
_entry.id   AF-A0A226MJY0-F1
#
_cell.length_a   1.000
_cell.length_b   1.000
_cell.length_c   1.000
_cell.angle_alpha   90.00
_cell.angle_beta   90.00
_cell.angle_gamma   90.00
#
_symmetry.space_group_name_H-M   'P 1'
#
loop_
_entity.id
_entity.type
_entity.pdbx_description
1 polymer ?
#
loop_
_entity_poly.entity_id
_entity_poly.type
_entity_poly.pdbx_seq_one_letter_code
_entity_poly.pdbx_strand_id
1 'polypeptide(L)'
;MCTADGSETAPRVTDPPHAAEHGQQKLRQAAPDESREIIASARSILDREQYFVREVDRYLRHQDFLNLRKKEILYKKWLEDVSEPLLGKIEDKMDSQSRKEIQKRREEQLSLYLNYCKKKGFVALETYDPSEYDPLFLKTRTDCWKVSVPALQDPLLKAVQKKFTETGIAKQCETGRPCSSRELQELPLLPQSRQRMSAIEWLRVPHAYIASELHRTRSDIVSAKNDSPN
;
A
#
# COMPACT_ATOMS: atom_id res chain seq x y z
N MET A 1 10.89 -111.62 15.13
CA MET A 1 9.59 -112.19 14.75
C MET A 1 8.64 -111.04 14.44
N CYS A 2 7.90 -111.17 13.32
CA CYS A 2 6.81 -110.31 12.83
C CYS A 2 7.26 -108.90 12.36
N THR A 3 7.56 -108.62 11.08
CA THR A 3 6.74 -108.56 9.84
C THR A 3 5.42 -107.82 9.98
N ALA A 4 5.28 -106.67 9.31
CA ALA A 4 4.23 -106.43 8.32
C ALA A 4 4.51 -105.12 7.55
N ASP A 5 4.60 -105.27 6.23
CA ASP A 5 4.58 -104.22 5.22
C ASP A 5 3.26 -103.42 5.24
N GLY A 6 3.36 -102.15 4.90
CA GLY A 6 2.22 -101.26 4.66
C GLY A 6 2.62 -100.16 3.69
N SER A 7 2.63 -100.51 2.40
CA SER A 7 2.82 -99.64 1.26
C SER A 7 1.69 -98.60 1.14
N GLU A 8 2.02 -97.31 1.20
CA GLU A 8 1.08 -96.22 0.86
C GLU A 8 1.59 -95.49 -0.39
N THR A 9 0.85 -95.72 -1.48
CA THR A 9 1.07 -95.18 -2.80
C THR A 9 0.71 -93.69 -2.82
N ALA A 10 1.70 -92.83 -3.03
CA ALA A 10 1.48 -91.40 -3.26
C ALA A 10 0.73 -91.18 -4.60
N PRO A 11 -0.37 -90.40 -4.63
CA PRO A 11 -0.95 -90.00 -5.89
C PRO A 11 -0.05 -88.95 -6.53
N ARG A 12 0.37 -89.27 -7.75
CA ARG A 12 1.09 -88.42 -8.68
C ARG A 12 0.24 -87.17 -8.96
N VAL A 13 0.61 -86.04 -8.37
CA VAL A 13 0.04 -84.74 -8.72
C VAL A 13 0.36 -84.51 -10.19
N THR A 14 -0.69 -84.47 -10.99
CA THR A 14 -0.61 -84.19 -12.42
C THR A 14 -0.54 -82.68 -12.55
N ASP A 15 0.53 -82.18 -13.16
CA ASP A 15 0.68 -80.76 -13.47
C ASP A 15 -0.54 -80.23 -14.24
N PRO A 16 -1.13 -79.09 -13.86
CA PRO A 16 -2.11 -78.42 -14.71
C PRO A 16 -1.40 -77.89 -15.98
N PRO A 17 -2.12 -77.77 -17.10
CA PRO A 17 -1.51 -77.47 -18.39
C PRO A 17 -0.88 -76.07 -18.39
N HIS A 18 0.41 -75.99 -18.68
CA HIS A 18 1.25 -74.79 -18.90
C HIS A 18 0.73 -73.80 -19.98
N ALA A 19 -0.45 -74.02 -20.56
CA ALA A 19 -1.01 -73.19 -21.62
C ALA A 19 -1.71 -71.91 -21.12
N ALA A 20 -2.19 -71.86 -19.87
CA ALA A 20 -2.89 -70.70 -19.34
C ALA A 20 -1.95 -69.58 -18.86
N GLU A 21 -0.75 -69.92 -18.40
CA GLU A 21 0.22 -68.93 -17.90
C GLU A 21 0.90 -68.17 -19.03
N HIS A 22 1.14 -68.80 -20.19
CA HIS A 22 1.72 -68.10 -21.34
C HIS A 22 0.76 -67.07 -21.93
N GLY A 23 -0.57 -67.30 -21.86
CA GLY A 23 -1.57 -66.31 -22.24
C GLY A 23 -1.58 -65.09 -21.30
N GLN A 24 -1.56 -65.32 -19.98
CA GLN A 24 -1.56 -64.23 -19.00
C GLN A 24 -0.22 -63.48 -18.90
N GLN A 25 0.91 -64.15 -19.14
CA GLN A 25 2.24 -63.55 -19.17
C GLN A 25 2.47 -62.72 -20.44
N LYS A 26 1.91 -63.14 -21.58
CA LYS A 26 1.93 -62.38 -22.84
C LYS A 26 0.99 -61.15 -22.80
N LEU A 27 -0.14 -61.24 -22.08
CA LEU A 27 -1.00 -60.09 -21.77
C LEU A 27 -0.35 -59.10 -20.77
N ARG A 28 0.39 -59.59 -19.76
CA ARG A 28 1.14 -58.73 -18.81
C ARG A 28 2.34 -58.02 -19.45
N GLN A 29 2.91 -58.54 -20.52
CA GLN A 29 4.03 -57.94 -21.24
C GLN A 29 3.64 -56.95 -22.35
N ALA A 30 2.35 -56.89 -22.73
CA ALA A 30 1.83 -55.92 -23.70
C ALA A 30 1.28 -54.62 -23.07
N ALA A 31 0.93 -54.66 -21.77
CA ALA A 31 0.51 -53.49 -20.99
C ALA A 31 1.61 -52.47 -20.54
N PRO A 32 2.94 -52.76 -20.57
CA PRO A 32 3.92 -51.80 -20.09
C PRO A 32 4.14 -50.65 -21.08
N ASP A 33 3.95 -50.86 -22.38
CA ASP A 33 4.14 -49.79 -23.38
C ASP A 33 3.07 -48.71 -23.27
N GLU A 34 1.79 -49.06 -23.19
CA GLU A 34 0.71 -48.09 -22.99
C GLU A 34 0.88 -47.31 -21.68
N SER A 35 1.26 -47.99 -20.59
CA SER A 35 1.54 -47.31 -19.31
C SER A 35 2.75 -46.38 -19.38
N ARG A 36 3.79 -46.74 -20.16
CA ARG A 36 4.98 -45.91 -20.39
C ARG A 36 4.65 -44.70 -21.26
N GLU A 37 3.81 -44.85 -22.26
CA GLU A 37 3.32 -43.76 -23.10
C GLU A 37 2.45 -42.78 -22.30
N ILE A 38 1.57 -43.29 -21.44
CA ILE A 38 0.78 -42.46 -20.52
C ILE A 38 1.71 -41.69 -19.58
N ILE A 39 2.73 -42.34 -19.00
CA ILE A 39 3.70 -41.67 -18.13
C ILE A 39 4.54 -40.64 -18.91
N ALA A 40 4.93 -40.94 -20.15
CA ALA A 40 5.67 -40.02 -21.01
C ALA A 40 4.81 -38.79 -21.38
N SER A 41 3.54 -38.99 -21.71
CA SER A 41 2.61 -37.90 -22.00
C SER A 41 2.36 -37.04 -20.77
N ALA A 42 2.15 -37.64 -19.60
CA ALA A 42 2.02 -36.92 -18.32
C ALA A 42 3.28 -36.10 -18.00
N ARG A 43 4.48 -36.67 -18.21
CA ARG A 43 5.75 -35.94 -18.03
C ARG A 43 5.85 -34.73 -18.98
N SER A 44 5.48 -34.89 -20.24
CA SER A 44 5.51 -33.78 -21.21
C SER A 44 4.56 -32.63 -20.84
N ILE A 45 3.41 -32.96 -20.24
CA ILE A 45 2.45 -31.96 -19.73
C ILE A 45 3.07 -31.23 -18.53
N LEU A 46 3.64 -31.97 -17.57
CA LEU A 46 4.31 -31.40 -16.39
C LEU A 46 5.50 -30.52 -16.78
N ASP A 47 6.31 -30.92 -17.74
CA ASP A 47 7.45 -30.12 -18.22
C ASP A 47 6.98 -28.80 -18.85
N ARG A 48 5.87 -28.84 -19.60
CA ARG A 48 5.26 -27.65 -20.19
C ARG A 48 4.70 -26.71 -19.12
N GLU A 49 4.04 -27.26 -18.10
CA GLU A 49 3.52 -26.49 -16.96
C GLU A 49 4.66 -25.88 -16.14
N GLN A 50 5.70 -26.65 -15.85
CA GLN A 50 6.88 -26.17 -15.14
C GLN A 50 7.58 -25.04 -15.91
N TYR A 51 7.67 -25.16 -17.23
CA TYR A 51 8.19 -24.09 -18.08
C TYR A 51 7.32 -22.82 -17.99
N PHE A 52 6.00 -22.97 -18.06
CA PHE A 52 5.07 -21.86 -17.95
C PHE A 52 5.19 -21.14 -16.59
N VAL A 53 5.20 -21.87 -15.48
CA VAL A 53 5.37 -21.30 -14.13
C VAL A 53 6.69 -20.53 -14.04
N ARG A 54 7.79 -21.08 -14.57
CA ARG A 54 9.09 -20.39 -14.60
C ARG A 54 9.08 -19.09 -15.40
N GLU A 55 8.34 -19.04 -16.51
CA GLU A 55 8.25 -17.85 -17.34
C GLU A 55 7.41 -16.76 -16.66
N VAL A 56 6.30 -17.15 -16.01
CA VAL A 56 5.50 -16.24 -15.17
C VAL A 56 6.36 -15.68 -14.02
N ASP A 57 7.08 -16.54 -13.31
CA ASP A 57 7.98 -16.13 -12.23
C ASP A 57 9.08 -15.17 -12.73
N ARG A 58 9.63 -15.43 -13.92
CA ARG A 58 10.61 -14.53 -14.55
C ARG A 58 9.97 -13.16 -14.84
N TYR A 59 8.77 -13.14 -15.40
CA TYR A 59 8.05 -11.90 -15.68
C TYR A 59 7.75 -11.12 -14.40
N LEU A 60 7.26 -11.77 -13.35
CA LEU A 60 6.98 -11.14 -12.06
C LEU A 60 8.24 -10.54 -11.43
N ARG A 61 9.35 -11.31 -11.39
CA ARG A 61 10.64 -10.78 -10.90
C ARG A 61 11.13 -9.58 -11.71
N HIS A 62 10.97 -9.61 -13.03
CA HIS A 62 11.34 -8.49 -13.87
C HIS A 62 10.47 -7.26 -13.59
N GLN A 63 9.17 -7.46 -13.41
CA GLN A 63 8.22 -6.41 -13.05
C GLN A 63 8.61 -5.77 -11.69
N ASP A 64 8.91 -6.59 -10.69
CA ASP A 64 9.34 -6.12 -9.37
C ASP A 64 10.62 -5.28 -9.46
N PHE A 65 11.58 -5.74 -10.26
CA PHE A 65 12.81 -4.98 -10.55
C PHE A 65 12.51 -3.62 -11.18
N LEU A 66 11.63 -3.58 -12.20
CA LEU A 66 11.23 -2.33 -12.85
C LEU A 66 10.52 -1.39 -11.88
N ASN A 67 9.64 -1.92 -11.01
CA ASN A 67 8.97 -1.14 -9.98
C ASN A 67 9.95 -0.56 -8.98
N LEU A 68 10.93 -1.36 -8.53
CA LEU A 68 11.97 -0.90 -7.61
C LEU A 68 12.81 0.20 -8.26
N ARG A 69 13.21 0.01 -9.52
CA ARG A 69 13.95 1.01 -10.29
C ARG A 69 13.16 2.31 -10.45
N LYS A 70 11.85 2.21 -10.73
CA LYS A 70 10.96 3.37 -10.82
C LYS A 70 10.89 4.13 -9.49
N LYS A 71 10.75 3.42 -8.37
CA LYS A 71 10.73 4.02 -7.02
C LYS A 71 12.05 4.75 -6.71
N GLU A 72 13.18 4.13 -7.03
CA GLU A 72 14.50 4.73 -6.83
C GLU A 72 14.65 6.04 -7.64
N ILE A 73 14.26 6.02 -8.92
CA ILE A 73 14.31 7.21 -9.78
C ILE A 73 13.38 8.31 -9.25
N LEU A 74 12.16 7.96 -8.81
CA LEU A 74 11.23 8.92 -8.22
C LEU A 74 11.79 9.55 -6.94
N TYR A 75 12.39 8.74 -6.08
CA TYR A 75 13.01 9.21 -4.85
C TYR A 75 14.16 10.17 -5.14
N LYS A 76 15.06 9.83 -6.07
CA LYS A 76 16.16 10.72 -6.49
C LYS A 76 15.65 12.07 -7.00
N LYS A 77 14.65 12.05 -7.88
CA LYS A 77 14.03 13.28 -8.38
C LYS A 77 13.38 14.09 -7.28
N TRP A 78 12.66 13.44 -6.36
CA TRP A 78 12.03 14.14 -5.24
C TRP A 78 13.08 14.75 -4.31
N LEU A 79 14.21 14.06 -4.09
CA LEU A 79 15.30 14.63 -3.30
C LEU A 79 15.82 15.93 -3.93
N GLU A 80 16.15 15.89 -5.22
CA GLU A 80 16.70 17.02 -5.99
C GLU A 80 15.68 18.16 -6.14
N ASP A 81 14.44 17.86 -6.51
CA ASP A 81 13.43 18.87 -6.87
C ASP A 81 12.66 19.44 -5.65
N VAL A 82 12.60 18.69 -4.54
CA VAL A 82 11.79 19.04 -3.37
C VAL A 82 12.64 19.18 -2.11
N SER A 83 13.42 18.15 -1.76
CA SER A 83 14.08 18.11 -0.45
C SER A 83 15.28 19.06 -0.34
N GLU A 84 16.18 19.07 -1.32
CA GLU A 84 17.39 19.90 -1.30
C GLU A 84 17.04 21.41 -1.36
N PRO A 85 16.12 21.87 -2.23
CA PRO A 85 15.73 23.28 -2.25
C PRO A 85 15.03 23.70 -0.96
N LEU A 86 14.22 22.81 -0.36
CA LEU A 86 13.59 23.07 0.93
C LEU A 86 14.62 23.23 2.04
N LEU A 87 15.54 22.27 2.15
CA LEU A 87 16.56 22.26 3.20
C LEU A 87 17.49 23.47 3.04
N GLY A 88 17.98 23.72 1.83
CA GLY A 88 18.82 24.88 1.54
C GLY A 88 18.13 26.20 1.88
N LYS A 89 16.82 26.33 1.66
CA LYS A 89 16.08 27.54 2.06
C LYS A 89 15.95 27.70 3.57
N ILE A 90 15.86 26.60 4.31
CA ILE A 90 15.85 26.62 5.78
C ILE A 90 17.24 27.03 6.28
N GLU A 91 18.30 26.44 5.75
CA GLU A 91 19.69 26.77 6.08
C GLU A 91 20.01 28.22 5.74
N ASP A 92 19.71 28.68 4.51
CA ASP A 92 19.83 30.08 4.10
C ASP A 92 19.11 31.01 5.08
N LYS A 93 17.91 30.63 5.54
CA LYS A 93 17.15 31.45 6.49
C LYS A 93 17.80 31.47 7.86
N MET A 94 18.32 30.34 8.32
CA MET A 94 19.05 30.23 9.59
C MET A 94 20.35 31.05 9.56
N ASP A 95 21.10 30.99 8.46
CA ASP A 95 22.38 31.69 8.29
C ASP A 95 22.19 33.19 7.99
N SER A 96 21.16 33.56 7.25
CA SER A 96 20.83 34.98 7.00
C SER A 96 20.33 35.71 8.24
N GLN A 97 19.96 35.00 9.32
CA GLN A 97 19.74 35.66 10.60
C GLN A 97 21.05 36.27 11.07
N SER A 98 21.11 37.60 11.06
CA SER A 98 22.34 38.27 11.46
C SER A 98 22.69 37.87 12.89
N ARG A 99 23.96 37.51 13.11
CA ARG A 99 24.52 37.29 14.45
C ARG A 99 24.15 38.42 15.42
N LYS A 100 24.04 39.66 14.90
CA LYS A 100 23.60 40.85 15.64
C LYS A 100 22.15 40.74 16.14
N GLU A 101 21.24 40.20 15.35
CA GLU A 101 19.85 40.02 15.75
C GLU A 101 19.69 38.88 16.77
N ILE A 102 20.41 37.77 16.59
CA ILE A 102 20.47 36.69 17.58
C ILE A 102 21.04 37.23 18.91
N GLN A 103 22.12 38.00 18.84
CA GLN A 103 22.75 38.61 20.01
C GLN A 103 21.81 39.59 20.73
N LYS A 104 21.12 40.47 19.99
CA LYS A 104 20.14 41.39 20.55
C LYS A 104 19.01 40.66 21.30
N ARG A 105 18.51 39.54 20.76
CA ARG A 105 17.49 38.72 21.44
C ARG A 105 18.02 38.13 22.75
N ARG A 106 19.26 37.65 22.76
CA ARG A 106 19.91 37.15 23.99
C ARG A 106 20.06 38.25 25.04
N GLU A 107 20.46 39.44 24.61
CA GLU A 107 20.58 40.62 25.50
C GLU A 107 19.23 41.05 26.07
N GLU A 108 18.17 41.08 25.25
CA GLU A 108 16.82 41.38 25.71
C GLU A 108 16.33 40.34 26.74
N GLN A 109 16.55 39.05 26.50
CA GLN A 109 16.19 37.98 27.45
C GLN A 109 16.98 38.10 28.77
N LEU A 110 18.28 38.39 28.69
CA LEU A 110 19.11 38.63 29.86
C LEU A 110 18.60 39.84 30.66
N SER A 111 18.23 40.93 29.98
CA SER A 111 17.70 42.13 30.64
C SER A 111 16.39 41.85 31.38
N LEU A 112 15.50 41.01 30.80
CA LEU A 112 14.26 40.59 31.45
C LEU A 112 14.55 39.76 32.71
N TYR A 113 15.48 38.81 32.61
CA TYR A 113 15.89 37.99 33.75
C TYR A 113 16.49 38.84 34.88
N LEU A 114 17.39 39.76 34.57
CA LEU A 114 17.99 40.65 35.57
C LEU A 114 16.94 41.54 36.25
N ASN A 115 15.96 42.04 35.50
CA ASN A 115 14.84 42.80 36.06
C ASN A 115 13.96 41.93 36.99
N TYR A 116 13.68 40.69 36.60
CA TYR A 116 12.96 39.73 37.44
C TYR A 116 13.71 39.44 38.75
N CYS A 117 15.02 39.14 38.67
CA CYS A 117 15.86 38.95 39.85
C CYS A 117 15.87 40.19 40.75
N LYS A 118 15.98 41.40 40.17
CA LYS A 118 15.93 42.65 40.94
C LYS A 118 14.60 42.85 41.65
N LYS A 119 13.48 42.44 41.04
CA LYS A 119 12.13 42.56 41.62
C LYS A 119 11.88 41.53 42.73
N LYS A 120 12.34 40.29 42.56
CA LYS A 120 12.11 39.19 43.51
C LYS A 120 13.21 39.08 44.59
N GLY A 121 14.37 39.70 44.36
CA GLY A 121 15.53 39.66 45.25
C GLY A 121 16.32 38.36 45.08
N PHE A 122 15.90 37.31 45.79
CA PHE A 122 16.50 35.98 45.70
C PHE A 122 15.62 35.05 44.86
N VAL A 123 16.19 34.50 43.78
CA VAL A 123 15.50 33.61 42.86
C VAL A 123 16.06 32.21 43.01
N ALA A 124 15.34 31.34 43.74
CA ALA A 124 15.61 29.91 43.74
C ALA A 124 14.83 29.24 42.60
N LEU A 125 15.46 28.27 41.92
CA LEU A 125 14.85 27.57 40.78
C LEU A 125 13.54 26.85 41.16
N GLU A 126 13.43 26.40 42.41
CA GLU A 126 12.24 25.74 42.96
C GLU A 126 11.01 26.67 43.07
N THR A 127 11.22 27.98 43.06
CA THR A 127 10.16 29.01 43.18
C THR A 127 9.81 29.67 41.85
N TYR A 128 10.14 29.00 40.74
CA TYR A 128 9.89 29.50 39.39
C TYR A 128 8.38 29.49 39.07
N ASP A 129 7.83 30.68 38.80
CA ASP A 129 6.47 30.85 38.29
C ASP A 129 6.54 31.48 36.88
N PRO A 130 6.06 30.77 35.83
CA PRO A 130 5.97 31.30 34.47
C PRO A 130 5.19 32.61 34.35
N SER A 131 4.27 32.87 35.29
CA SER A 131 3.47 34.10 35.32
C SER A 131 4.31 35.34 35.65
N GLU A 132 5.42 35.17 36.36
CA GLU A 132 6.31 36.25 36.79
C GLU A 132 7.44 36.52 35.78
N TYR A 133 8.02 35.45 35.24
CA TYR A 133 9.04 35.49 34.20
C TYR A 133 9.00 34.19 33.40
N ASP A 134 8.87 34.29 32.07
CA ASP A 134 8.92 33.16 31.17
C ASP A 134 10.16 33.24 30.26
N PRO A 135 11.18 32.40 30.45
CA PRO A 135 12.39 32.35 29.62
C PRO A 135 12.09 31.78 28.22
N LEU A 136 10.97 31.08 28.04
CA LEU A 136 10.52 30.56 26.76
C LEU A 136 9.59 31.54 26.03
N PHE A 137 9.34 32.72 26.61
CA PHE A 137 8.54 33.74 25.98
C PHE A 137 9.27 34.26 24.74
N LEU A 138 8.97 33.62 23.61
CA LEU A 138 9.40 34.07 22.29
C LEU A 138 8.64 35.37 22.01
N LYS A 139 9.30 36.51 22.22
CA LYS A 139 8.84 37.81 21.71
C LYS A 139 8.48 37.60 20.24
N THR A 140 7.18 37.65 19.97
CA THR A 140 6.50 37.14 18.79
C THR A 140 6.93 37.89 17.53
N ARG A 141 8.07 37.53 16.96
CA ARG A 141 8.34 37.72 15.52
C ARG A 141 8.32 36.34 14.89
N THR A 142 7.14 35.71 14.85
CA THR A 142 6.92 34.46 14.09
C THR A 142 7.37 34.59 12.64
N ASP A 143 7.34 35.81 12.10
CA ASP A 143 7.79 36.12 10.74
C ASP A 143 9.30 35.96 10.53
N CYS A 144 10.13 36.00 11.59
CA CYS A 144 11.58 35.86 11.43
C CYS A 144 12.02 34.44 11.05
N TRP A 145 11.12 33.46 11.19
CA TRP A 145 11.32 32.06 10.80
C TRP A 145 10.43 31.64 9.63
N LYS A 146 9.59 32.54 9.11
CA LYS A 146 8.74 32.25 7.97
C LYS A 146 9.58 32.27 6.69
N VAL A 147 9.57 31.16 5.97
CA VAL A 147 10.24 31.00 4.67
C VAL A 147 9.16 30.84 3.60
N SER A 148 9.18 31.70 2.58
CA SER A 148 8.38 31.51 1.38
C SER A 148 9.17 30.66 0.39
N VAL A 149 8.62 29.51 0.02
CA VAL A 149 9.22 28.61 -0.97
C VAL A 149 8.41 28.72 -2.26
N PRO A 150 9.05 28.81 -3.45
CA PRO A 150 8.35 28.72 -4.72
C PRO A 150 7.62 27.37 -4.85
N ALA A 151 6.71 27.27 -5.83
CA ALA A 151 5.99 26.02 -6.07
C ALA A 151 6.98 24.88 -6.37
N LEU A 152 7.03 23.91 -5.46
CA LEU A 152 7.92 22.76 -5.55
C LEU A 152 7.41 21.82 -6.64
N GLN A 153 8.32 21.32 -7.47
CA GLN A 153 8.01 20.41 -8.56
C GLN A 153 7.96 18.98 -8.05
N ASP A 154 6.91 18.62 -7.30
CA ASP A 154 6.77 17.27 -6.77
C ASP A 154 6.55 16.24 -7.90
N PRO A 155 7.46 15.25 -8.09
CA PRO A 155 7.31 14.21 -9.10
C PRO A 155 6.02 13.39 -8.96
N LEU A 156 5.50 13.22 -7.75
CA LEU A 156 4.26 12.49 -7.47
C LEU A 156 3.03 13.26 -7.94
N LEU A 157 3.06 14.58 -7.84
CA LEU A 157 1.95 15.45 -8.22
C LEU A 157 1.99 15.86 -9.68
N LYS A 158 3.09 15.62 -10.40
CA LYS A 158 3.28 16.03 -11.79
C LYS A 158 2.15 15.57 -12.72
N ALA A 159 1.67 14.34 -12.56
CA ALA A 159 0.57 13.82 -13.36
C ALA A 159 -0.76 14.54 -13.05
N VAL A 160 -1.01 14.83 -11.77
CA VAL A 160 -2.20 15.55 -11.31
C VAL A 160 -2.16 17.00 -11.81
N GLN A 161 -1.02 17.67 -11.66
CA GLN A 161 -0.82 19.03 -12.14
C GLN A 161 -0.98 19.13 -13.66
N LYS A 162 -0.45 18.17 -14.42
CA LYS A 162 -0.62 18.14 -15.88
C LYS A 162 -2.10 18.03 -16.26
N LYS A 163 -2.85 17.12 -15.62
CA LYS A 163 -4.29 16.98 -15.83
C LYS A 163 -5.05 18.27 -15.49
N PHE A 164 -4.69 18.94 -14.40
CA PHE A 164 -5.29 20.24 -14.04
C PHE A 164 -5.00 21.31 -15.09
N THR A 165 -3.76 21.39 -15.59
CA THR A 165 -3.42 22.33 -16.66
C THR A 165 -4.18 22.02 -17.94
N GLU A 166 -4.24 20.75 -18.36
CA GLU A 166 -4.97 20.30 -19.56
C GLU A 166 -6.47 20.61 -19.46
N THR A 167 -7.10 20.26 -18.34
CA THR A 167 -8.54 20.55 -18.10
C THR A 167 -8.81 22.05 -17.99
N GLY A 168 -7.89 22.81 -17.40
CA GLY A 168 -7.98 24.26 -17.35
C GLY A 168 -7.93 24.91 -18.73
N ILE A 169 -7.02 24.46 -19.59
CA ILE A 169 -6.91 24.92 -20.97
C ILE A 169 -8.20 24.59 -21.74
N ALA A 170 -8.72 23.36 -21.61
CA ALA A 170 -9.96 22.95 -22.26
C ALA A 170 -11.15 23.84 -21.82
N LYS A 171 -11.37 24.02 -20.51
CA LYS A 171 -12.43 24.90 -20.01
C LYS A 171 -12.25 26.36 -20.45
N GLN A 172 -11.01 26.84 -20.54
CA GLN A 172 -10.72 28.20 -21.03
C GLN A 172 -11.09 28.35 -22.51
N CYS A 173 -10.83 27.34 -23.35
CA CYS A 173 -11.27 27.34 -24.74
C CYS A 173 -12.80 27.37 -24.88
N GLU A 174 -13.52 26.71 -23.97
CA GLU A 174 -14.99 26.68 -23.95
C GLU A 174 -15.61 28.00 -23.46
N THR A 175 -15.07 28.56 -22.37
CA THR A 175 -15.65 29.72 -21.67
C THR A 175 -15.07 31.07 -22.07
N GLY A 176 -13.93 31.06 -22.78
CA GLY A 176 -13.20 32.27 -23.16
C GLY A 176 -12.56 33.03 -22.00
N ARG A 177 -12.55 32.46 -20.78
CA ARG A 177 -11.97 33.09 -19.58
C ARG A 177 -10.94 32.18 -18.90
N PRO A 178 -9.87 32.74 -18.31
CA PRO A 178 -8.89 31.93 -17.58
C PRO A 178 -9.55 31.31 -16.34
N CYS A 179 -9.50 29.98 -16.23
CA CYS A 179 -10.03 29.24 -15.10
C CYS A 179 -9.02 29.18 -13.94
N SER A 180 -9.46 29.46 -12.72
CA SER A 180 -8.64 29.31 -11.51
C SER A 180 -8.52 27.83 -11.11
N SER A 181 -7.40 27.43 -10.48
CA SER A 181 -7.24 26.05 -9.99
C SER A 181 -8.33 25.65 -8.99
N ARG A 182 -8.89 26.63 -8.25
CA ARG A 182 -10.02 26.43 -7.33
C ARG A 182 -11.34 26.12 -8.05
N GLU A 183 -11.51 26.58 -9.28
CA GLU A 183 -12.69 26.32 -10.12
C GLU A 183 -12.58 24.97 -10.84
N LEU A 184 -11.36 24.48 -11.02
CA LEU A 184 -11.05 23.17 -11.63
C LEU A 184 -10.99 22.04 -10.61
N GLN A 185 -10.76 22.35 -9.33
CA GLN A 185 -10.99 21.43 -8.22
C GLN A 185 -12.51 21.21 -8.06
N GLU A 186 -13.07 20.44 -8.98
CA GLU A 186 -14.24 19.64 -8.67
C GLU A 186 -13.76 18.63 -7.63
N LEU A 187 -13.88 19.00 -6.35
CA LEU A 187 -13.75 18.06 -5.25
C LEU A 187 -14.53 16.81 -5.66
N PRO A 188 -13.98 15.60 -5.48
CA PRO A 188 -14.73 14.38 -5.74
C PRO A 188 -16.10 14.59 -5.13
N LEU A 189 -17.15 14.40 -5.92
CA LEU A 189 -18.52 14.40 -5.42
C LEU A 189 -18.59 13.21 -4.45
N LEU A 190 -18.07 13.39 -3.24
CA LEU A 190 -18.36 12.56 -2.10
C LEU A 190 -19.88 12.45 -2.10
N PRO A 191 -20.45 11.24 -1.94
CA PRO A 191 -21.89 11.05 -2.02
C PRO A 191 -22.56 12.14 -1.20
N GLN A 192 -23.24 13.07 -1.88
CA GLN A 192 -23.66 14.38 -1.39
C GLN A 192 -24.59 14.29 -0.15
N SER A 193 -24.96 13.08 0.24
CA SER A 193 -25.86 12.71 1.33
C SER A 193 -25.57 13.37 2.67
N ARG A 194 -24.31 13.64 3.06
CA ARG A 194 -23.98 14.16 4.40
C ARG A 194 -23.46 15.60 4.43
N GLN A 195 -23.14 16.20 3.29
CA GLN A 195 -22.59 17.56 3.23
C GLN A 195 -23.58 18.65 3.66
N ARG A 196 -24.89 18.36 3.65
CA ARG A 196 -25.95 19.30 4.04
C ARG A 196 -26.59 18.98 5.39
N MET A 197 -26.06 18.00 6.13
CA MET A 197 -26.62 17.58 7.42
C MET A 197 -26.00 18.41 8.56
N SER A 198 -26.81 18.78 9.53
CA SER A 198 -26.31 19.39 10.76
C SER A 198 -25.51 18.37 11.58
N ALA A 199 -24.59 18.83 12.43
CA ALA A 199 -23.73 17.96 13.24
C ALA A 199 -24.54 16.98 14.12
N ILE A 200 -25.71 17.40 14.60
CA ILE A 200 -26.61 16.57 15.43
C ILE A 200 -27.25 15.47 14.57
N GLU A 201 -27.68 15.79 13.36
CA GLU A 201 -28.25 14.81 12.44
C GLU A 201 -27.19 13.83 11.96
N TRP A 202 -25.93 14.27 11.82
CA TRP A 202 -24.80 13.42 11.46
C TRP A 202 -24.55 12.31 12.48
N LEU A 203 -24.65 12.64 13.78
CA LEU A 203 -24.52 11.69 14.90
C LEU A 203 -25.70 10.72 15.00
N ARG A 204 -26.88 11.10 14.50
CA ARG A 204 -28.07 10.24 14.45
C ARG A 204 -28.02 9.20 13.32
N VAL A 205 -27.12 9.35 12.34
CA VAL A 205 -27.06 8.42 11.22
C VAL A 205 -26.46 7.08 11.65
N PRO A 206 -27.17 5.95 11.49
CA PRO A 206 -26.66 4.64 11.84
C PRO A 206 -25.35 4.29 11.11
N HIS A 207 -24.46 3.58 11.78
CA HIS A 207 -23.14 3.17 11.25
C HIS A 207 -23.23 2.35 9.95
N ALA A 208 -24.34 1.64 9.73
CA ALA A 208 -24.60 0.85 8.53
C ALA A 208 -25.20 1.66 7.35
N TYR A 209 -25.46 2.96 7.53
CA TYR A 209 -26.05 3.79 6.49
C TYR A 209 -25.01 4.17 5.43
N ILE A 210 -24.99 3.39 4.34
CA ILE A 210 -24.23 3.69 3.12
C ILE A 210 -25.21 4.27 2.10
N ALA A 211 -25.25 5.60 2.02
CA ALA A 211 -25.97 6.29 0.95
C ALA A 211 -25.13 6.25 -0.35
N SER A 212 -25.13 5.09 -1.00
CA SER A 212 -24.63 4.93 -2.36
C SER A 212 -25.75 4.33 -3.20
N GLU A 213 -26.01 4.93 -4.37
CA GLU A 213 -27.03 4.48 -5.32
C GLU A 213 -26.82 3.02 -5.74
N LEU A 214 -25.58 2.52 -5.68
CA LEU A 214 -25.24 1.12 -5.97
C LEU A 214 -25.71 0.12 -4.90
N HIS A 215 -25.97 0.56 -3.67
CA HIS A 215 -26.49 -0.30 -2.60
C HIS A 215 -28.02 -0.32 -2.50
N ARG A 216 -28.69 0.72 -3.02
CA ARG A 216 -30.16 0.74 -3.12
C ARG A 216 -30.67 -0.34 -4.08
N THR A 217 -30.08 -0.42 -5.27
CA THR A 217 -30.44 -1.43 -6.28
C THR A 217 -30.26 -2.86 -5.77
N ARG A 218 -29.23 -3.14 -4.97
CA ARG A 218 -29.05 -4.46 -4.35
C ARG A 218 -30.10 -4.81 -3.29
N SER A 219 -30.56 -3.83 -2.52
CA SER A 219 -31.57 -4.05 -1.49
C SER A 219 -32.96 -4.26 -2.11
N ASP A 220 -33.27 -3.50 -3.16
CA ASP A 220 -34.54 -3.61 -3.89
C ASP A 220 -34.65 -4.96 -4.64
N ILE A 221 -33.53 -5.49 -5.17
CA ILE A 221 -33.48 -6.84 -5.78
C ILE A 221 -33.68 -7.95 -4.72
N VAL A 222 -33.22 -7.74 -3.48
CA VAL A 222 -33.38 -8.72 -2.40
C VAL A 222 -34.82 -8.70 -1.86
N SER A 223 -35.44 -7.54 -1.74
CA SER A 223 -36.85 -7.43 -1.36
C SER A 223 -37.78 -8.02 -2.42
N ALA A 224 -37.52 -7.78 -3.71
CA ALA A 224 -38.31 -8.35 -4.81
C ALA A 224 -38.25 -9.89 -4.91
N LYS A 225 -37.30 -10.54 -4.22
CA LYS A 225 -37.14 -12.00 -4.20
C LYS A 225 -37.93 -12.69 -3.09
N ASN A 226 -38.41 -11.94 -2.10
CA ASN A 226 -39.16 -12.46 -0.97
C ASN A 226 -40.69 -12.34 -1.14
N ASP A 227 -41.16 -11.62 -2.16
CA ASP A 227 -42.59 -11.37 -2.41
C ASP A 227 -43.19 -12.24 -3.54
N SER A 228 -42.50 -13.31 -3.97
CA SER A 228 -43.11 -14.32 -4.87
C SER A 228 -43.91 -15.34 -4.04
N PRO A 229 -45.24 -15.40 -4.16
CA PRO A 229 -46.03 -16.40 -3.46
C PRO A 229 -45.87 -17.77 -4.14
N ASN A 230 -45.77 -18.83 -3.32
CA ASN A 230 -45.96 -20.22 -3.71
C ASN A 230 -47.35 -20.46 -4.31
#